data_AF-A0A351T267-F1
#
_entry.id   AF-A0A351T267-F1
#
_cell.length_a   1.000
_cell.length_b   1.000
_cell.length_c   1.000
_cell.angle_alpha   90.00
_cell.angle_beta   90.00
_cell.angle_gamma   90.00
#
_symmetry.space_group_name_H-M   'P 1'
#
loop_
_entity.id
_entity.type
_entity.pdbx_description
1 polymer ?
#
loop_
_entity_poly.entity_id
_entity_poly.type
_entity_poly.pdbx_seq_one_letter_code
_entity_poly.pdbx_strand_id
1 'polypeptide(L)'
;MQQGETGAALLYVQGETERVLMPKLSDGQFSYYGILPPETAPRWHRAWANAERLPKLVRLNVTPGDGGHFWPALIIAPATQPPPFG
;
A
#
# COMPACT_ATOMS: atom_id res chain seq x y z
N MET A 1 -36.91 2.65 -20.46
CA MET A 1 -36.55 1.22 -20.34
C MET A 1 -35.03 1.18 -20.48
N GLN A 2 -34.29 1.30 -19.36
CA GLN A 2 -33.59 0.19 -18.67
C GLN A 2 -32.36 -0.29 -19.48
N GLN A 3 -31.10 -0.34 -19.03
CA GLN A 3 -30.29 -0.10 -17.81
C GLN A 3 -28.82 0.09 -18.34
N GLY A 4 -27.83 0.74 -17.74
CA GLY A 4 -27.34 0.69 -16.37
C GLY A 4 -26.14 -0.25 -16.24
N GLU A 5 -24.94 0.12 -16.71
CA GLU A 5 -23.68 -0.55 -16.32
C GLU A 5 -22.57 0.49 -16.07
N THR A 6 -22.42 0.83 -14.80
CA THR A 6 -21.27 1.54 -14.25
C THR A 6 -20.05 0.63 -14.37
N GLY A 7 -19.34 0.70 -15.50
CA GLY A 7 -18.00 0.13 -15.63
C GLY A 7 -17.06 0.93 -14.75
N ALA A 8 -17.00 0.60 -13.45
CA ALA A 8 -15.99 1.10 -12.55
C ALA A 8 -14.64 0.97 -13.26
N ALA A 9 -13.96 2.11 -13.44
CA ALA A 9 -12.66 2.18 -14.07
C ALA A 9 -11.69 1.28 -13.30
N LEU A 10 -11.58 0.03 -13.73
CA LEU A 10 -10.41 -0.78 -13.53
C LEU A 10 -9.33 -0.03 -14.31
N LEU A 11 -8.63 0.87 -13.63
CA LEU A 11 -7.36 1.42 -14.07
C LEU A 11 -6.38 0.25 -14.09
N TYR A 12 -6.45 -0.55 -15.14
CA TYR A 12 -5.35 -1.40 -15.53
C TYR A 12 -4.17 -0.45 -15.75
N VAL A 13 -3.15 -0.54 -14.90
CA VAL A 13 -1.84 0.04 -15.18
C VAL A 13 -1.37 -0.64 -16.48
N GLN A 14 -1.59 0.01 -17.62
CA GLN A 14 -1.13 -0.49 -18.89
C GLN A 14 0.39 -0.49 -18.89
N GLY A 15 0.98 -1.67 -19.13
CA GLY A 15 2.43 -1.88 -19.13
C GLY A 15 2.96 -2.21 -17.73
N GLU A 16 2.76 -3.45 -17.30
CA GLU A 16 3.42 -3.99 -16.11
C GLU A 16 4.92 -4.11 -16.41
N THR A 17 5.64 -2.98 -16.28
CA THR A 17 7.10 -2.98 -16.35
C THR A 17 7.58 -3.46 -14.99
N GLU A 18 7.77 -4.76 -14.87
CA GLU A 18 8.37 -5.34 -13.67
C GLU A 18 9.79 -4.79 -13.55
N ARG A 19 10.01 -3.95 -12.53
CA ARG A 19 11.31 -3.41 -12.19
C ARG A 19 11.70 -3.87 -10.80
N VAL A 20 12.79 -4.61 -10.72
CA VAL A 20 13.41 -4.95 -9.43
C VAL A 20 13.97 -3.65 -8.82
N LEU A 21 13.35 -3.20 -7.73
CA LEU A 21 13.78 -2.00 -7.00
C LEU A 21 14.91 -2.31 -6.01
N MET A 22 14.89 -3.50 -5.41
CA MET A 22 15.91 -3.93 -4.46
C MET A 22 16.17 -5.43 -4.61
N PRO A 23 17.30 -5.83 -5.21
CA PRO A 23 17.69 -7.23 -5.28
C PRO A 23 18.09 -7.75 -3.89
N LYS A 24 17.91 -9.05 -3.66
CA LYS A 24 18.34 -9.76 -2.43
C LYS A 24 17.71 -9.21 -1.13
N LEU A 25 16.39 -9.02 -1.13
CA LEU A 25 15.65 -8.77 0.10
C LEU A 25 15.53 -10.05 0.95
N SER A 26 15.81 -9.99 2.25
CA SER A 26 15.59 -11.13 3.16
C SER A 26 14.20 -11.11 3.79
N ASP A 27 13.69 -9.92 4.14
CA ASP A 27 12.33 -9.76 4.68
C ASP A 27 11.74 -8.39 4.32
N GLY A 28 10.42 -8.33 4.12
CA GLY A 28 9.69 -7.10 3.84
C GLY A 28 8.32 -7.13 4.51
N GLN A 29 8.04 -6.17 5.38
CA GLN A 29 6.79 -6.12 6.12
C GLN A 29 6.09 -4.76 5.97
N PHE A 30 4.82 -4.84 5.56
CA PHE A 30 3.90 -3.72 5.63
C PHE A 30 3.16 -3.68 6.97
N SER A 31 2.89 -2.47 7.44
CA SER A 31 1.94 -2.20 8.52
C SER A 31 1.11 -0.98 8.17
N TYR A 32 -0.09 -0.90 8.73
CA TYR A 32 -1.10 0.07 8.33
C TYR A 32 -1.62 0.79 9.57
N TYR A 33 -1.57 2.10 9.58
CA TYR A 33 -2.09 2.91 10.66
C TYR A 33 -3.48 3.43 10.34
N GLY A 34 -4.46 3.11 11.18
CA GLY A 34 -5.82 3.60 11.03
C GLY A 34 -6.79 2.89 11.96
N ILE A 35 -8.07 3.04 11.66
CA ILE A 35 -9.18 2.44 12.40
C ILE A 35 -9.77 1.31 11.57
N LEU A 36 -9.80 0.09 12.11
CA LEU A 36 -10.57 -1.04 11.57
C LEU A 36 -11.72 -1.36 12.52
N PRO A 37 -12.91 -1.76 12.05
CA PRO A 37 -13.98 -2.18 12.95
C PRO A 37 -13.54 -3.32 13.87
N PRO A 38 -13.94 -3.33 15.16
CA PRO A 38 -14.86 -2.41 15.83
C PRO A 38 -14.16 -1.25 16.57
N GLU A 39 -12.97 -0.82 16.14
CA GLU A 39 -12.15 0.14 16.88
C GLU A 39 -12.68 1.56 16.84
N THR A 40 -12.34 2.32 17.88
CA THR A 40 -12.71 3.74 18.03
C THR A 40 -11.53 4.69 17.91
N ALA A 41 -10.28 4.17 17.94
CA ALA A 41 -9.07 4.95 17.86
C ALA A 41 -8.05 4.32 16.90
N PRO A 42 -7.25 5.12 16.19
CA PRO A 42 -6.32 4.60 15.20
C PRO A 42 -5.10 3.94 15.85
N ARG A 43 -4.70 2.78 15.32
CA ARG A 43 -3.52 2.03 15.73
C ARG A 43 -2.83 1.36 14.55
N TRP A 44 -1.67 0.77 14.80
CA TRP A 44 -0.96 -0.03 13.80
C TRP A 44 -1.55 -1.44 13.67
N HIS A 45 -1.67 -1.89 12.43
CA HIS A 45 -2.19 -3.19 12.04
C HIS A 45 -1.24 -3.87 11.05
N ARG A 46 -1.13 -5.20 11.11
CA ARG A 46 -0.32 -5.98 10.14
C ARG A 46 -1.05 -6.25 8.83
N ALA A 47 -2.38 -6.17 8.85
CA ALA A 47 -3.25 -6.36 7.69
C ALA A 47 -4.25 -5.21 7.61
N TRP A 48 -4.70 -4.90 6.39
CA TRP A 48 -5.69 -3.87 6.13
C TRP A 48 -6.81 -4.44 5.25
N ALA A 49 -7.58 -5.36 5.84
CA ALA A 49 -8.67 -6.06 5.18
C ALA A 49 -10.02 -5.54 5.67
N ASN A 50 -11.07 -5.66 4.84
CA ASN A 50 -12.45 -5.28 5.16
C ASN A 50 -12.59 -3.82 5.65
N ALA A 51 -11.70 -2.93 5.17
CA ALA A 51 -11.71 -1.53 5.53
C ALA A 51 -12.46 -0.72 4.47
N GLU A 52 -13.42 0.11 4.88
CA GLU A 52 -14.13 1.01 3.96
C GLU A 52 -13.28 2.22 3.54
N ARG A 53 -12.18 2.47 4.25
CA ARG A 53 -11.27 3.60 3.99
C ARG A 53 -9.83 3.13 3.92
N LEU A 54 -9.04 3.88 3.14
CA LEU A 54 -7.59 3.72 3.09
C LEU A 54 -6.97 3.93 4.48
N PRO A 55 -5.83 3.28 4.75
CA PRO A 55 -5.07 3.56 5.96
C PRO A 55 -4.56 5.01 5.91
N LYS A 56 -4.41 5.63 7.08
CA LYS A 56 -3.86 7.00 7.19
C LYS A 56 -2.36 7.00 6.87
N LEU A 57 -1.65 5.96 7.31
CA LEU A 57 -0.22 5.76 7.03
C LEU A 57 0.04 4.29 6.69
N VAL A 58 1.03 4.06 5.84
CA VAL A 58 1.63 2.77 5.57
C VAL A 58 3.06 2.83 6.07
N ARG A 59 3.49 1.82 6.82
CA ARG A 59 4.87 1.62 7.19
C ARG A 59 5.43 0.42 6.44
N LEU A 60 6.58 0.60 5.81
CA LEU A 60 7.37 -0.47 5.20
C LEU A 60 8.67 -0.63 5.99
N ASN A 61 8.87 -1.82 6.54
CA ASN A 61 10.16 -2.25 7.05
C ASN A 61 10.76 -3.24 6.06
N VAL A 62 12.04 -3.09 5.75
CA VAL A 62 12.76 -4.06 4.93
C VAL A 62 14.07 -4.45 5.61
N THR A 63 14.45 -5.71 5.42
CA THR A 63 15.74 -6.23 5.84
C THR A 63 16.52 -6.62 4.59
N PRO A 64 17.68 -5.98 4.30
CA PRO A 64 18.56 -6.44 3.24
C PRO A 64 19.04 -7.87 3.50
N GLY A 65 19.17 -8.69 2.45
CA GLY A 65 19.61 -10.08 2.54
C GLY A 65 21.08 -10.31 2.23
N ASP A 66 21.81 -9.27 1.85
CA ASP A 66 23.24 -9.31 1.51
C ASP A 66 24.15 -8.79 2.64
N GLY A 67 23.60 -8.59 3.85
CA GLY A 67 24.31 -7.97 4.96
C GLY A 67 24.52 -6.45 4.78
N GLY A 68 23.83 -5.84 3.82
CA GLY A 68 23.85 -4.40 3.57
C GLY A 68 23.34 -3.55 4.73
N HIS A 69 23.53 -2.23 4.61
CA HIS A 69 23.18 -1.26 5.65
C HIS A 69 21.71 -1.32 6.06
N PHE A 70 21.47 -1.14 7.36
CA PHE A 70 20.15 -0.95 7.97
C PHE A 70 19.32 0.07 7.18
N TRP A 71 18.14 -0.34 6.72
CA TRP A 71 17.20 0.56 6.08
C TRP A 71 16.21 1.09 7.12
N PRO A 72 16.00 2.41 7.20
CA PRO A 72 15.03 2.96 8.14
C PRO A 72 13.61 2.53 7.74
N ALA A 73 12.73 2.44 8.74
CA ALA A 73 11.31 2.26 8.48
C ALA A 73 10.78 3.43 7.64
N LEU A 74 10.24 3.13 6.46
CA LEU A 74 9.55 4.13 5.66
C LEU A 74 8.13 4.27 6.16
N ILE A 75 7.69 5.51 6.45
CA ILE A 75 6.31 5.82 6.82
C ILE A 75 5.76 6.81 5.81
N ILE A 76 4.69 6.41 5.11
CA ILE A 76 4.17 7.10 3.93
C ILE A 76 2.65 7.24 4.06
N ALA A 77 2.09 8.38 3.65
CA ALA A 77 0.64 8.54 3.51
C ALA A 77 0.20 8.08 2.11
N PRO A 78 -0.84 7.23 1.97
CA PRO A 78 -1.35 6.85 0.65
C PRO A 78 -1.81 8.06 -0.16
N ALA A 79 -1.46 8.10 -1.44
CA ALA A 79 -2.00 9.09 -2.37
C ALA A 79 -3.48 8.79 -2.64
N THR A 80 -4.34 9.81 -2.55
CA THR A 80 -5.77 9.72 -2.86
C THR A 80 -6.07 10.02 -4.33
N GLN A 81 -5.06 10.43 -5.09
CA GLN A 81 -5.12 10.69 -6.52
C GLN A 81 -3.77 10.28 -7.16
N PRO A 82 -3.77 9.71 -8.38
CA PRO A 82 -2.53 9.49 -9.13
C PRO A 82 -1.75 10.81 -9.32
N PRO A 83 -0.40 10.78 -9.33
CA PRO A 83 0.39 11.96 -9.64
C PRO A 83 0.03 12.50 -11.04
N PRO A 84 0.02 13.84 -11.24
CA PRO A 84 -0.52 14.47 -12.45
C PRO A 84 0.33 14.27 -13.73
N PHE A 85 1.39 13.47 -13.68
CA PHE A 85 2.24 13.20 -14.83
C PHE A 85 2.22 11.69 -15.12
N GLY A 86 1.52 11.33 -16.19
CA GLY A 86 1.59 10.03 -16.86
C GLY A 86 2.22 10.18 -18.23
#